data_AF-W8RPB0-F1
#
_entry.id   AF-W8RPB0-F1
#
_cell.length_a   1.000
_cell.length_b   1.000
_cell.length_c   1.000
_cell.angle_alpha   90.00
_cell.angle_beta   90.00
_cell.angle_gamma   90.00
#
_symmetry.space_group_name_H-M   'P 1'
#
loop_
_entity.id
_entity.type
_entity.pdbx_description
1 polymer ?
#
loop_
_entity_poly.entity_id
_entity_poly.type
_entity_poly.pdbx_seq_one_letter_code
_entity_poly.pdbx_strand_id
1 'polypeptide(L)'
;MSIDRIIASIPEKSEADRDKMRENAKRLSETGTAQQKTDAEKLLAALDRAAEAELKALYDRLKDLPAAARVVEAFRALPPSETDVKVVRALLDNPSSTSATLSAAIGWKGQAWHMHFGKMCFDREVYLWPAERSEKREASFYSGILAEFDPNGSLFTLKPDVVAAFAELGIATKEKP
;
A
#
# COMPACT_ATOMS: atom_id res chain seq x y z
N MET A 1 22.80 -3.60 -29.18
CA MET A 1 22.94 -3.94 -27.74
C MET A 1 22.26 -5.30 -27.55
N SER A 2 22.89 -6.30 -26.93
CA SER A 2 22.24 -7.61 -26.74
C SER A 2 21.10 -7.50 -25.73
N ILE A 3 19.99 -8.21 -25.97
CA ILE A 3 18.87 -8.31 -25.04
C ILE A 3 19.32 -8.82 -23.66
N ASP A 4 20.33 -9.70 -23.62
CA ASP A 4 20.86 -10.24 -22.37
C ASP A 4 21.51 -9.17 -21.49
N ARG A 5 22.15 -8.16 -22.09
CA ARG A 5 22.73 -7.04 -21.34
C ARG A 5 21.64 -6.13 -20.76
N ILE A 6 20.54 -5.96 -21.47
CA ILE A 6 19.39 -5.18 -20.99
C ILE A 6 18.74 -5.92 -19.81
N ILE A 7 18.54 -7.23 -19.95
CA ILE A 7 18.00 -8.09 -18.89
C ILE A 7 18.87 -8.05 -17.64
N ALA A 8 20.19 -8.15 -17.78
CA ALA A 8 21.12 -8.09 -16.64
C ALA A 8 21.05 -6.77 -15.86
N SER A 9 20.63 -5.67 -16.50
CA SER A 9 20.52 -4.36 -15.84
C SER A 9 19.21 -4.15 -15.06
N ILE A 10 18.21 -5.03 -15.19
CA ILE A 10 16.88 -4.87 -14.58
C ILE A 10 16.95 -4.58 -13.06
N PRO A 11 17.76 -5.30 -12.25
CA PRO A 11 17.79 -5.09 -10.80
C PRO A 11 18.18 -3.66 -10.40
N GLU A 12 18.99 -2.98 -11.22
CA GLU A 12 19.49 -1.63 -10.95
C GLU A 12 18.54 -0.52 -11.45
N LYS A 13 17.47 -0.88 -12.18
CA LYS A 13 16.52 0.08 -12.74
C LYS A 13 15.47 0.47 -11.72
N SER A 14 15.11 1.76 -11.73
CA SER A 14 13.94 2.27 -11.02
C SER A 14 12.65 1.64 -11.57
N GLU A 15 11.57 1.67 -10.79
CA GLU A 15 10.25 1.22 -11.24
C GLU A 15 9.80 1.97 -12.52
N ALA A 16 9.97 3.30 -12.55
CA ALA A 16 9.65 4.11 -13.72
C ALA A 16 10.47 3.72 -14.98
N ASP A 17 11.73 3.31 -14.81
CA ASP A 17 12.54 2.83 -15.94
C ASP A 17 12.09 1.45 -16.40
N ARG A 18 11.75 0.56 -15.45
CA ARG A 18 11.21 -0.77 -15.76
C ARG A 18 9.85 -0.68 -16.46
N ASP A 19 9.02 0.30 -16.12
CA ASP A 19 7.76 0.56 -16.82
C ASP A 19 7.98 1.01 -18.26
N LYS A 20 8.92 1.94 -18.49
CA LYS A 20 9.32 2.31 -19.86
C LYS A 20 9.85 1.11 -20.65
N MET A 21 10.66 0.26 -20.01
CA MET A 21 11.15 -0.98 -20.63
C MET A 21 9.99 -1.90 -21.00
N ARG A 22 8.99 -2.06 -20.12
CA ARG A 22 7.79 -2.87 -20.34
C ARG A 22 6.94 -2.32 -21.48
N GLU A 23 6.67 -1.02 -21.50
CA GLU A 23 5.92 -0.35 -22.57
C GLU A 23 6.61 -0.51 -23.93
N ASN A 24 7.93 -0.29 -23.98
CA ASN A 24 8.69 -0.46 -25.21
C ASN A 24 8.71 -1.93 -25.68
N ALA A 25 8.85 -2.88 -24.76
CA ALA A 25 8.78 -4.31 -25.09
C ALA A 25 7.41 -4.69 -25.63
N LYS A 26 6.30 -4.27 -25.00
CA LYS A 26 4.93 -4.49 -25.50
C LYS A 26 4.74 -3.96 -26.92
N ARG A 27 5.19 -2.72 -27.18
CA ARG A 27 5.14 -2.13 -28.51
C ARG A 27 5.93 -2.96 -29.54
N LEU A 28 7.11 -3.44 -29.17
CA LEU A 28 7.97 -4.25 -30.04
C LEU A 28 7.42 -5.67 -30.27
N SER A 29 6.72 -6.27 -29.31
CA SER A 29 6.05 -7.56 -29.52
C SER A 29 4.94 -7.48 -30.57
N GLU A 30 4.28 -6.34 -30.69
CA GLU A 30 3.22 -6.12 -31.69
C GLU A 30 3.81 -5.74 -33.06
N THR A 31 4.71 -4.76 -33.08
CA THR A 31 5.12 -4.05 -34.31
C THR A 31 6.53 -4.40 -34.81
N GLY A 32 7.33 -5.12 -34.03
CA GLY A 32 8.73 -5.40 -34.34
C GLY A 32 8.96 -6.50 -35.39
N THR A 33 10.22 -6.63 -35.82
CA THR A 33 10.69 -7.79 -36.60
C THR A 33 10.64 -9.09 -35.77
N ALA A 34 10.75 -10.26 -36.41
CA ALA A 34 10.73 -11.55 -35.71
C ALA A 34 11.74 -11.64 -34.55
N GLN A 35 12.95 -11.08 -34.73
CA GLN A 35 13.96 -11.02 -33.67
C GLN A 35 13.55 -10.04 -32.56
N GLN A 36 13.02 -8.87 -32.91
CA GLN A 36 12.57 -7.89 -31.92
C GLN A 36 11.38 -8.40 -31.09
N LYS A 37 10.48 -9.18 -31.69
CA LYS A 37 9.38 -9.85 -30.97
C LYS A 37 9.91 -10.86 -29.96
N THR A 38 10.83 -11.73 -30.39
CA THR A 38 11.50 -12.68 -29.50
C THR A 38 12.23 -11.98 -28.35
N ASP A 39 12.95 -10.90 -28.64
CA ASP A 39 13.69 -10.15 -27.62
C ASP A 39 12.73 -9.42 -26.66
N ALA A 40 11.61 -8.87 -27.16
CA ALA A 40 10.57 -8.25 -26.35
C ALA A 40 9.92 -9.24 -25.38
N GLU A 41 9.57 -10.44 -25.84
CA GLU A 41 9.02 -11.50 -24.99
C GLU A 41 9.99 -11.91 -23.88
N LYS A 42 11.28 -12.07 -24.22
CA LYS A 42 12.34 -12.35 -23.24
C LYS A 42 12.46 -11.25 -22.19
N LEU A 43 12.37 -9.99 -22.60
CA LEU A 43 12.44 -8.84 -21.69
C LEU A 43 11.24 -8.78 -20.76
N LEU A 44 10.02 -8.98 -21.28
CA LEU A 44 8.79 -9.02 -20.47
C LEU A 44 8.88 -10.13 -19.42
N ALA A 45 9.24 -11.35 -19.82
CA ALA A 45 9.40 -12.47 -18.89
C ALA A 45 10.52 -12.25 -17.86
N ALA A 46 11.56 -11.47 -18.17
CA ALA A 46 12.60 -11.10 -17.22
C ALA A 46 12.14 -10.04 -16.22
N LEU A 47 11.37 -9.04 -16.68
CA LEU A 47 10.76 -8.02 -15.81
C LEU A 47 9.77 -8.64 -14.83
N ASP A 48 8.96 -9.60 -15.29
CA ASP A 48 7.97 -10.27 -14.44
C ASP A 48 8.66 -11.15 -13.37
N ARG A 49 9.67 -11.94 -13.77
CA ARG A 49 10.49 -12.71 -12.82
C ARG A 49 11.20 -11.84 -11.79
N ALA A 50 11.68 -10.66 -12.18
CA ALA A 50 12.28 -9.72 -11.25
C ALA A 50 11.26 -9.21 -10.23
N ALA A 51 10.07 -8.82 -10.68
CA ALA A 51 8.98 -8.37 -9.80
C ALA A 51 8.52 -9.48 -8.83
N GLU A 52 8.38 -10.71 -9.31
CA GLU A 52 8.04 -11.87 -8.46
C GLU A 52 9.10 -12.14 -7.40
N ALA A 53 10.39 -12.09 -7.79
CA ALA A 53 11.50 -12.29 -6.87
C ALA A 53 11.56 -11.19 -5.79
N GLU A 54 11.33 -9.94 -6.17
CA GLU A 54 11.28 -8.80 -5.24
C GLU A 54 10.11 -8.91 -4.26
N LEU A 55 8.92 -9.27 -4.76
CA LEU A 55 7.75 -9.49 -3.91
C LEU A 55 7.97 -10.66 -2.94
N LYS A 56 8.56 -11.76 -3.42
CA LYS A 56 8.89 -12.89 -2.57
C LYS A 56 9.89 -12.50 -1.48
N ALA A 57 10.95 -11.76 -1.83
CA ALA A 57 11.94 -11.28 -0.87
C ALA A 57 11.33 -10.32 0.16
N LEU A 58 10.38 -9.48 -0.26
CA LEU A 58 9.61 -8.63 0.65
C LEU A 58 8.80 -9.49 1.63
N TYR A 59 8.01 -10.46 1.16
CA TYR A 59 7.23 -11.33 2.04
C TYR A 59 8.10 -12.17 2.97
N ASP A 60 9.22 -12.72 2.47
CA ASP A 60 10.16 -13.48 3.30
C ASP A 60 10.73 -12.63 4.44
N ARG A 61 10.94 -11.33 4.22
CA ARG A 61 11.39 -10.38 5.25
C ARG A 61 10.28 -9.97 6.21
N LEU A 62 9.04 -9.86 5.75
CA LEU A 62 7.91 -9.39 6.56
C LEU A 62 7.24 -10.50 7.39
N LYS A 63 7.36 -11.77 7.00
CA LYS A 63 6.58 -12.89 7.58
C LYS A 63 6.79 -13.09 9.08
N ASP A 64 7.98 -12.78 9.60
CA ASP A 64 8.36 -13.00 10.99
C ASP A 64 8.30 -11.70 11.82
N LEU A 65 7.90 -10.58 11.21
CA LEU A 65 7.79 -9.31 11.92
C LEU A 65 6.51 -9.26 12.78
N PRO A 66 6.60 -8.75 14.02
CA PRO A 66 5.43 -8.37 14.80
C PRO A 66 4.56 -7.37 14.03
N ALA A 67 3.24 -7.39 14.28
CA ALA A 67 2.28 -6.54 13.57
C ALA A 67 2.66 -5.05 13.63
N ALA A 68 3.05 -4.54 14.82
CA ALA A 68 3.50 -3.16 14.99
C ALA A 68 4.73 -2.83 14.11
N ALA A 69 5.75 -3.70 14.11
CA ALA A 69 6.95 -3.51 13.29
C ALA A 69 6.63 -3.51 11.79
N ARG A 70 5.69 -4.36 11.37
CA ARG A 70 5.22 -4.41 9.97
C ARG A 70 4.50 -3.11 9.56
N VAL A 71 3.71 -2.52 10.46
CA VAL A 71 3.11 -1.20 10.24
C VAL A 71 4.19 -0.13 10.11
N VAL A 72 5.18 -0.12 11.01
CA VAL A 72 6.31 0.82 10.91
C VAL A 72 7.04 0.70 9.57
N GLU A 73 7.38 -0.53 9.14
CA GLU A 73 8.00 -0.79 7.85
C GLU A 73 7.14 -0.27 6.68
N ALA A 74 5.83 -0.53 6.70
CA ALA A 74 4.91 -0.06 5.66
C ALA A 74 4.89 1.48 5.53
N PHE A 75 4.89 2.19 6.65
CA PHE A 75 4.89 3.65 6.68
C PHE A 75 6.27 4.28 6.51
N ARG A 76 7.37 3.51 6.61
CA ARG A 76 8.72 3.94 6.19
C ARG A 76 8.93 3.76 4.70
N ALA A 77 8.48 2.64 4.14
CA ALA A 77 8.57 2.36 2.70
C ALA A 77 7.68 3.29 1.87
N LEU A 78 6.48 3.58 2.37
CA LEU A 78 5.56 4.57 1.82
C LEU A 78 5.24 5.61 2.91
N PRO A 79 6.05 6.68 3.02
CA PRO A 79 5.82 7.75 3.99
C PRO A 79 4.40 8.32 3.91
N PRO A 80 3.74 8.56 5.06
CA PRO A 80 2.40 9.14 5.07
C PRO A 80 2.45 10.58 4.56
N SER A 81 1.48 10.94 3.72
CA SER A 81 1.24 12.33 3.37
C SER A 81 0.70 13.11 4.57
N GLU A 82 0.70 14.44 4.51
CA GLU A 82 0.05 15.27 5.55
C GLU A 82 -1.43 14.91 5.74
N THR A 83 -2.11 14.53 4.66
CA THR A 83 -3.50 14.08 4.69
C THR A 83 -3.62 12.76 5.44
N ASP A 84 -2.73 11.79 5.17
CA ASP A 84 -2.71 10.51 5.89
C ASP A 84 -2.53 10.72 7.40
N VAL A 85 -1.58 11.58 7.77
CA VAL A 85 -1.34 11.94 9.18
C VAL A 85 -2.59 12.56 9.81
N LYS A 86 -3.30 13.46 9.12
CA LYS A 86 -4.57 14.05 9.61
C LYS A 86 -5.65 12.98 9.80
N VAL A 87 -5.80 12.07 8.84
CA VAL A 87 -6.79 10.99 8.87
C VAL A 87 -6.52 10.03 10.04
N VAL A 88 -5.26 9.63 10.24
CA VAL A 88 -4.85 8.77 11.37
C VAL A 88 -5.08 9.48 12.70
N ARG A 89 -4.65 10.75 12.83
CA ARG A 89 -4.86 11.54 14.05
C ARG A 89 -6.33 11.73 14.38
N ALA A 90 -7.20 11.92 13.39
CA ALA A 90 -8.65 12.03 13.63
C ALA A 90 -9.19 10.84 14.41
N LEU A 91 -8.75 9.62 14.07
CA LEU A 91 -9.18 8.40 14.72
C LEU A 91 -8.48 8.15 16.06
N LEU A 92 -7.20 8.52 16.19
CA LEU A 92 -6.50 8.51 17.48
C LEU A 92 -7.17 9.43 18.50
N ASP A 93 -7.54 10.64 18.09
CA ASP A 93 -8.16 11.65 18.95
C ASP A 93 -9.63 11.34 19.26
N ASN A 94 -10.30 10.56 18.40
CA ASN A 94 -11.72 10.24 18.50
C ASN A 94 -11.96 8.73 18.25
N PRO A 95 -11.48 7.83 19.14
CA PRO A 95 -11.75 6.40 19.00
C PRO A 95 -13.25 6.11 19.12
N SER A 96 -13.67 4.93 18.66
CA SER A 96 -15.09 4.50 18.65
C SER A 96 -16.01 5.52 17.98
N SER A 97 -15.58 6.09 16.85
CA SER A 97 -16.30 7.14 16.13
C SER A 97 -16.71 6.72 14.72
N THR A 98 -17.81 7.28 14.24
CA THR A 98 -18.27 7.06 12.86
C THR A 98 -17.40 7.78 11.85
N SER A 99 -17.40 7.32 10.58
CA SER A 99 -16.69 8.03 9.51
C SER A 99 -17.20 9.46 9.28
N ALA A 100 -18.45 9.81 9.66
CA ALA A 100 -18.94 11.19 9.62
C ALA A 100 -18.31 12.05 10.71
N THR A 101 -18.28 11.54 11.94
CA THR A 101 -17.63 12.20 13.08
C THR A 101 -16.15 12.45 12.77
N LEU A 102 -15.46 11.44 12.25
CA LEU A 102 -14.05 11.53 11.88
C LEU A 102 -13.80 12.51 10.73
N SER A 103 -14.68 12.56 9.73
CA SER A 103 -14.60 13.55 8.64
C SER A 103 -14.77 14.97 9.19
N ALA A 104 -15.77 15.19 10.06
CA ALA A 104 -16.03 16.49 10.66
C ALA A 104 -14.85 16.97 11.53
N ALA A 105 -14.18 16.07 12.25
CA ALA A 105 -13.03 16.39 13.10
C ALA A 105 -11.83 16.96 12.33
N ILE A 106 -11.75 16.72 11.01
CA ILE A 106 -10.72 17.27 10.12
C ILE A 106 -11.27 18.27 9.09
N GLY A 107 -12.48 18.78 9.30
CA GLY A 107 -13.11 19.79 8.46
C GLY A 107 -13.65 19.26 7.13
N TRP A 108 -13.78 17.94 6.97
CA TRP A 108 -14.37 17.31 5.80
C TRP A 108 -15.88 17.09 5.98
N LYS A 109 -16.58 16.95 4.86
CA LYS A 109 -18.03 16.71 4.84
C LYS A 109 -18.33 15.24 4.52
N GLY A 110 -19.50 14.78 4.97
CA GLY A 110 -20.00 13.45 4.67
C GLY A 110 -19.14 12.34 5.29
N GLN A 111 -18.99 11.24 4.58
CA GLN A 111 -18.28 10.04 5.03
C GLN A 111 -16.92 9.92 4.31
N ALA A 112 -16.23 11.03 4.03
CA ALA A 112 -15.00 10.99 3.24
C ALA A 112 -13.83 10.27 3.95
N TRP A 113 -13.80 10.30 5.29
CA TRP A 113 -12.72 9.73 6.08
C TRP A 113 -12.41 8.25 5.75
N HIS A 114 -13.41 7.36 5.70
CA HIS A 114 -13.16 5.93 5.48
C HIS A 114 -12.61 5.64 4.08
N MET A 115 -12.94 6.48 3.08
CA MET A 115 -12.38 6.34 1.73
C MET A 115 -10.89 6.65 1.71
N HIS A 116 -10.49 7.75 2.36
CA HIS A 116 -9.07 8.11 2.47
C HIS A 116 -8.30 7.11 3.33
N PHE A 117 -8.84 6.72 4.48
CA PHE A 117 -8.21 5.72 5.35
C PHE A 117 -8.07 4.36 4.66
N GLY A 118 -9.12 3.91 3.97
CA GLY A 118 -9.10 2.68 3.18
C GLY A 118 -8.07 2.74 2.04
N LYS A 119 -7.99 3.85 1.30
CA LYS A 119 -6.98 4.04 0.24
C LYS A 119 -5.56 4.02 0.79
N MET A 120 -5.32 4.69 1.91
CA MET A 120 -4.03 4.69 2.61
C MET A 120 -3.60 3.27 3.00
N CYS A 121 -4.54 2.44 3.47
CA CYS A 121 -4.30 1.03 3.80
C CYS A 121 -4.06 0.19 2.54
N PHE A 122 -4.84 0.39 1.49
CA PHE A 122 -4.69 -0.30 0.19
C PHE A 122 -3.30 -0.07 -0.41
N ASP A 123 -2.83 1.19 -0.44
CA ASP A 123 -1.52 1.53 -1.00
C ASP A 123 -0.36 0.84 -0.28
N ARG A 124 -0.59 0.43 0.97
CA ARG A 124 0.39 -0.23 1.83
C ARG A 124 0.13 -1.73 2.00
N GLU A 125 -0.87 -2.30 1.31
CA GLU A 125 -1.29 -3.69 1.50
C GLU A 125 -0.14 -4.68 1.30
N VAL A 126 0.75 -4.41 0.33
CA VAL A 126 1.92 -5.26 0.06
C VAL A 126 2.91 -5.34 1.25
N TYR A 127 2.98 -4.28 2.05
CA TYR A 127 3.79 -4.24 3.27
C TYR A 127 3.00 -4.69 4.50
N LEU A 128 1.69 -4.48 4.50
CA LEU A 128 0.75 -4.91 5.52
C LEU A 128 0.26 -6.33 5.17
N TRP A 129 -0.95 -6.67 5.58
CA TRP A 129 -1.61 -7.94 5.30
C TRP A 129 -2.74 -7.73 4.29
N PRO A 130 -3.14 -8.79 3.56
CA PRO A 130 -4.28 -8.70 2.66
C PRO A 130 -5.53 -8.24 3.43
N ALA A 131 -6.30 -7.35 2.81
CA ALA A 131 -7.55 -6.88 3.41
C ALA A 131 -8.57 -8.02 3.54
N GLU A 132 -9.26 -8.05 4.67
CA GLU A 132 -10.39 -8.94 4.88
C GLU A 132 -11.53 -8.62 3.90
N ARG A 133 -12.38 -9.61 3.60
CA ARG A 133 -13.59 -9.36 2.82
C ARG A 133 -14.62 -8.59 3.65
N SER A 134 -15.30 -7.65 3.02
CA SER A 134 -16.42 -6.94 3.64
C SER A 134 -17.58 -7.89 3.92
N GLU A 135 -18.17 -7.80 5.11
CA GLU A 135 -19.35 -8.58 5.48
C GLU A 135 -20.61 -8.19 4.70
N LYS A 136 -20.65 -6.96 4.17
CA LYS A 136 -21.85 -6.36 3.56
C LYS A 136 -21.74 -6.16 2.05
N ARG A 137 -20.56 -6.35 1.45
CA ARG A 137 -20.30 -6.10 0.02
C ARG A 137 -19.30 -7.10 -0.54
N GLU A 138 -19.42 -7.44 -1.82
CA GLU A 138 -18.42 -8.20 -2.58
C GLU A 138 -17.16 -7.34 -2.88
N ALA A 139 -16.49 -6.87 -1.82
CA ALA A 139 -15.30 -6.03 -1.91
C ALA A 139 -14.41 -6.21 -0.67
N SER A 140 -13.12 -5.89 -0.79
CA SER A 140 -12.20 -5.88 0.34
C SER A 140 -12.45 -4.70 1.27
N PHE A 141 -12.35 -4.93 2.58
CA PHE A 141 -12.49 -3.92 3.62
C PHE A 141 -11.11 -3.42 4.09
N TYR A 142 -10.50 -2.54 3.29
CA TYR A 142 -9.13 -2.07 3.54
C TYR A 142 -8.96 -1.33 4.88
N SER A 143 -9.97 -0.61 5.35
CA SER A 143 -9.91 0.02 6.68
C SER A 143 -9.73 -1.00 7.80
N GLY A 144 -10.24 -2.23 7.60
CA GLY A 144 -10.09 -3.36 8.53
C GLY A 144 -8.66 -3.86 8.68
N ILE A 145 -7.75 -3.44 7.79
CA ILE A 145 -6.32 -3.70 7.96
C ILE A 145 -5.88 -3.07 9.28
N LEU A 146 -5.98 -1.74 9.41
CA LEU A 146 -5.42 -0.99 10.54
C LEU A 146 -6.42 -0.66 11.67
N ALA A 147 -7.72 -0.71 11.39
CA ALA A 147 -8.77 -0.39 12.34
C ALA A 147 -9.71 -1.57 12.58
N GLU A 148 -10.27 -1.63 13.78
CA GLU A 148 -11.44 -2.43 14.11
C GLU A 148 -12.71 -1.66 13.73
N PHE A 149 -13.74 -2.40 13.34
CA PHE A 149 -15.02 -1.84 12.95
C PHE A 149 -16.16 -2.53 13.73
N ASP A 150 -16.91 -1.75 14.50
CA ASP A 150 -18.14 -2.21 15.14
C ASP A 150 -19.32 -1.99 14.17
N PRO A 151 -19.94 -3.07 13.65
CA PRO A 151 -21.03 -2.96 12.68
C PRO A 151 -22.33 -2.42 13.27
N ASN A 152 -22.52 -2.44 14.60
CA ASN A 152 -23.75 -1.99 15.25
C ASN A 152 -23.84 -0.46 15.29
N GLY A 153 -22.73 0.21 15.58
CA GLY A 153 -22.64 1.67 15.58
C GLY A 153 -21.94 2.28 14.36
N SER A 154 -21.41 1.43 13.46
CA SER A 154 -20.48 1.86 12.40
C SER A 154 -19.28 2.64 12.94
N LEU A 155 -18.72 2.15 14.06
CA LEU A 155 -17.66 2.81 14.80
C LEU A 155 -16.31 2.24 14.41
N PHE A 156 -15.33 3.11 14.25
CA PHE A 156 -13.94 2.74 13.99
C PHE A 156 -13.08 2.98 15.22
N THR A 157 -12.11 2.10 15.44
CA THR A 157 -11.05 2.24 16.46
C THR A 157 -9.75 1.66 15.91
N LEU A 158 -8.60 2.28 16.15
CA LEU A 158 -7.32 1.69 15.75
C LEU A 158 -7.00 0.44 16.57
N LYS A 159 -6.42 -0.58 15.94
CA LYS A 159 -5.91 -1.76 16.63
C LYS A 159 -4.77 -1.36 17.60
N PRO A 160 -4.62 -1.99 18.77
CA PRO A 160 -3.60 -1.62 19.75
C PRO A 160 -2.16 -1.60 19.19
N ASP A 161 -1.78 -2.61 18.41
CA ASP A 161 -0.45 -2.69 17.79
C ASP A 161 -0.21 -1.56 16.78
N VAL A 162 -1.28 -1.10 16.13
CA VAL A 162 -1.23 0.01 15.17
C VAL A 162 -1.04 1.34 15.88
N VAL A 163 -1.68 1.53 17.05
CA VAL A 163 -1.46 2.72 17.90
C VAL A 163 -0.01 2.79 18.34
N ALA A 164 0.56 1.66 18.80
CA ALA A 164 1.98 1.60 19.19
C ALA A 164 2.92 1.92 18.02
N ALA A 165 2.65 1.38 16.83
CA ALA A 165 3.41 1.67 15.63
C ALA A 165 3.35 3.15 15.22
N PHE A 166 2.16 3.76 15.26
CA PHE A 166 2.02 5.18 14.95
C PHE A 166 2.72 6.09 15.96
N ALA A 167 2.74 5.72 17.24
CA ALA A 167 3.53 6.43 18.24
C ALA A 167 5.04 6.39 17.91
N GLU A 168 5.59 5.24 17.49
CA GLU A 168 7.00 5.14 17.03
C GLU A 168 7.28 6.04 15.82
N LEU A 169 6.30 6.19 14.92
CA LEU A 169 6.38 7.05 13.74
C LEU A 169 6.17 8.55 14.05
N GLY A 170 5.94 8.93 15.31
CA GLY A 170 5.65 10.31 15.72
C GLY A 170 4.23 10.79 15.38
N ILE A 171 3.33 9.86 15.04
CA ILE A 171 1.91 10.12 14.78
C ILE A 171 1.14 9.80 16.06
N ALA A 172 1.16 10.73 17.01
CA ALA A 172 0.41 10.63 18.25
C ALA A 172 -0.87 11.48 18.23
N THR A 173 -1.73 11.27 19.24
CA THR A 173 -2.86 12.16 19.54
C THR A 173 -2.35 13.60 19.70
N LYS A 174 -3.21 14.58 19.45
CA LYS A 174 -2.87 15.97 19.82
C LYS A 174 -2.61 16.01 21.33
N GLU A 175 -1.43 16.45 21.73
CA GLU A 175 -1.21 16.85 23.13
C GLU A 175 -2.30 17.87 23.48
N LYS A 176 -3.10 17.57 24.51
CA LYS A 176 -4.00 18.58 25.06
C LYS A 176 -3.11 19.69 25.63
N PRO A 177 -3.35 20.97 25.28
CA PRO A 177 -2.67 22.09 25.92
C PRO A 177 -2.95 22.13 27.42
#